data_AF-A0A1T5B0A4-F1
#
_entry.id   AF-A0A1T5B0A4-F1
#
_cell.length_a   1.000
_cell.length_b   1.000
_cell.length_c   1.000
_cell.angle_alpha   90.00
_cell.angle_beta   90.00
_cell.angle_gamma   90.00
#
_symmetry.space_group_name_H-M   'P 1'
#
loop_
_entity.id
_entity.type
_entity.pdbx_description
1 polymer ?
#
loop_
_entity_poly.entity_id
_entity_poly.type
_entity_poly.pdbx_seq_one_letter_code
_entity_poly.pdbx_strand_id
1 'polypeptide(L)'
;MSAGASAVDRLRAHILYAARHRRRLNLADPRRFTEWVQWRKLFDHDPRQPRLQDKVAVKVHVAELLGPDWITPTLWHGTDLPDRPLWQPPFVLKARHGCNQNRYVRDVAADWSEIRRAAARWMRHGYGGWLGEWLYRDIPRGLLVEPFVGEDRRLPIDYKIYVFGGYPAAVQVHRNRETKHSWALFTPDWRRLAAPDGLPEPAPPRSLTRMIAAAALLGEGFDFIRADFYEVAGAPRFGEISFYPGSGLDPFRPDAIDLWLGKLWRAAREGRGAGASAADDWLDRAARRADPLDQT
;
A
#
# COMPACT_ATOMS: atom_id res chain seq x y z
N MET A 1 23.81 -11.28 9.97
CA MET A 1 24.21 -11.66 8.60
C MET A 1 22.95 -12.02 7.84
N SER A 2 22.49 -11.17 6.92
CA SER A 2 21.32 -11.48 6.07
C SER A 2 21.71 -12.65 5.16
N ALA A 3 21.02 -13.78 5.29
CA ALA A 3 21.14 -14.85 4.32
C ALA A 3 20.56 -14.32 3.00
N GLY A 4 21.42 -14.06 2.01
CA GLY A 4 20.98 -13.57 0.71
C GLY A 4 19.92 -14.48 0.10
N ALA A 5 19.00 -13.91 -0.70
CA ALA A 5 17.89 -14.67 -1.28
C ALA A 5 18.37 -15.93 -2.03
N SER A 6 17.68 -17.05 -1.76
CA SER A 6 17.98 -18.36 -2.34
C SER A 6 17.86 -18.34 -3.87
N ALA A 7 18.53 -19.28 -4.55
CA ALA A 7 18.37 -19.46 -5.99
C ALA A 7 16.90 -19.70 -6.39
N VAL A 8 16.14 -20.40 -5.53
CA VAL A 8 14.71 -20.65 -5.73
C VAL A 8 13.89 -19.37 -5.66
N ASP A 9 14.17 -18.48 -4.70
CA ASP A 9 13.44 -17.21 -4.57
C ASP A 9 13.71 -16.27 -5.74
N ARG A 10 14.96 -16.23 -6.22
CA ARG A 10 15.33 -15.47 -7.42
C ARG A 10 14.61 -16.01 -8.66
N LEU A 11 14.66 -17.32 -8.88
CA LEU A 11 13.98 -17.96 -10.02
C LEU A 11 12.46 -17.66 -9.98
N ARG A 12 11.84 -17.79 -8.81
CA ARG A 12 10.43 -17.46 -8.61
C ARG A 12 10.13 -16.02 -8.99
N ALA A 13 10.92 -15.05 -8.52
CA ALA A 13 10.75 -13.64 -8.86
C ALA A 13 10.84 -13.40 -10.38
N HIS A 14 11.82 -14.00 -11.07
CA HIS A 14 11.96 -13.89 -12.52
C HIS A 14 10.74 -14.46 -13.27
N ILE A 15 10.24 -15.63 -12.88
CA ILE A 15 9.08 -16.28 -13.52
C ILE A 15 7.82 -15.44 -13.33
N LEU A 16 7.51 -15.06 -12.08
CA LEU A 16 6.32 -14.28 -11.76
C LEU A 16 6.34 -12.91 -12.46
N TYR A 17 7.49 -12.25 -12.45
CA TYR A 17 7.65 -10.95 -13.10
C TYR A 17 7.48 -11.07 -14.62
N ALA A 18 8.08 -12.09 -15.26
CA ALA A 18 7.92 -12.32 -16.70
C ALA A 18 6.48 -12.63 -17.09
N ALA A 19 5.77 -13.43 -16.29
CA ALA A 19 4.37 -13.75 -16.52
C ALA A 19 3.46 -12.51 -16.45
N ARG A 20 3.71 -11.62 -15.49
CA ARG A 20 2.87 -10.44 -15.22
C ARG A 20 3.19 -9.24 -16.11
N HIS A 21 4.46 -8.99 -16.37
CA HIS A 21 4.93 -7.81 -17.10
C HIS A 21 5.30 -8.09 -18.56
N ARG A 22 5.33 -9.37 -18.97
CA ARG A 22 5.72 -9.80 -20.33
C ARG A 22 7.13 -9.35 -20.74
N ARG A 23 8.04 -9.27 -19.75
CA ARG A 23 9.45 -8.87 -19.92
C ARG A 23 10.32 -9.48 -18.83
N ARG A 24 11.63 -9.56 -19.09
CA ARG A 24 12.59 -10.09 -18.11
C ARG A 24 12.79 -9.10 -16.96
N LEU A 25 12.86 -9.62 -15.74
CA LEU A 25 13.23 -8.87 -14.54
C LEU A 25 14.72 -8.53 -14.58
N ASN A 26 15.07 -7.25 -14.44
CA ASN A 26 16.45 -6.80 -14.28
C ASN A 26 16.75 -6.46 -12.81
N LEU A 27 17.42 -7.38 -12.10
CA LEU A 27 17.86 -7.17 -10.71
C LEU A 27 19.23 -6.49 -10.59
N ALA A 28 20.04 -6.50 -11.66
CA ALA A 28 21.39 -5.93 -11.64
C ALA A 28 21.35 -4.41 -11.79
N ASP A 29 20.41 -3.90 -12.59
CA ASP A 29 20.19 -2.46 -12.80
C ASP A 29 18.66 -2.19 -12.83
N PRO A 30 17.96 -2.20 -11.68
CA PRO A 30 16.51 -1.97 -11.65
C PRO A 30 16.18 -0.55 -12.13
N ARG A 31 15.28 -0.43 -13.11
CA ARG A 31 14.87 0.85 -13.70
C ARG A 31 13.41 1.18 -13.43
N ARG A 32 12.59 0.17 -13.19
CA ARG A 32 11.17 0.31 -12.91
C ARG A 32 10.90 0.17 -11.42
N PHE A 33 9.87 0.86 -10.94
CA PHE A 33 9.37 0.68 -9.59
C PHE A 33 9.06 -0.78 -9.29
N THR A 34 8.42 -1.49 -10.22
CA THR A 34 8.08 -2.90 -10.05
C THR A 34 9.31 -3.81 -9.94
N GLU A 35 10.44 -3.46 -10.60
CA GLU A 35 11.73 -4.15 -10.45
C GLU A 35 12.37 -3.84 -9.09
N TRP A 36 12.29 -2.59 -8.63
CA TRP A 36 12.75 -2.21 -7.29
C TRP A 36 12.01 -2.94 -6.18
N VAL A 37 10.70 -3.18 -6.33
CA VAL A 37 9.95 -4.00 -5.38
C VAL A 37 10.46 -5.45 -5.35
N GLN A 38 10.77 -6.06 -6.52
CA GLN A 38 11.39 -7.40 -6.53
C GLN A 38 12.80 -7.38 -5.92
N TRP A 39 13.59 -6.36 -6.24
CA TRP A 39 14.93 -6.17 -5.68
C TRP A 39 14.87 -6.08 -4.16
N ARG A 40 13.94 -5.28 -3.61
CA ARG A 40 13.77 -5.15 -2.16
C ARG A 40 13.45 -6.48 -1.50
N LYS A 41 12.47 -7.21 -2.02
CA LYS A 41 12.07 -8.53 -1.48
C LYS A 41 13.25 -9.50 -1.38
N LEU A 42 14.20 -9.43 -2.32
CA LEU A 42 15.34 -10.33 -2.39
C LEU A 42 16.57 -9.84 -1.61
N PHE A 43 16.75 -8.52 -1.46
CA PHE A 43 18.03 -7.95 -1.00
C PHE A 43 17.93 -6.92 0.12
N ASP A 44 16.81 -6.23 0.27
CA ASP A 44 16.62 -5.20 1.30
C ASP A 44 15.70 -5.71 2.38
N HIS A 45 16.36 -6.24 3.42
CA HIS A 45 15.74 -6.79 4.61
C HIS A 45 15.89 -5.85 5.81
N ASP A 46 15.59 -4.56 5.62
CA ASP A 46 15.62 -3.59 6.71
C ASP A 46 14.75 -4.07 7.91
N PRO A 47 15.34 -4.25 9.10
CA PRO A 47 14.66 -4.82 10.27
C PRO A 47 13.51 -3.95 10.80
N ARG A 48 13.38 -2.70 10.35
CA ARG A 48 12.25 -1.82 10.69
C ARG A 48 10.96 -2.23 9.97
N GLN A 49 11.05 -2.86 8.79
CA GLN A 49 9.89 -3.13 7.91
C GLN A 49 8.80 -4.00 8.57
N PRO A 50 9.11 -5.12 9.27
CA PRO A 50 8.07 -5.95 9.88
C PRO A 50 7.22 -5.19 10.90
N ARG A 51 7.84 -4.38 11.76
CA ARG A 51 7.13 -3.57 12.77
C ARG A 51 6.19 -2.54 12.12
N LEU A 52 6.56 -1.99 10.98
CA LEU A 52 5.75 -1.00 10.27
C LEU A 52 4.64 -1.62 9.40
N GLN A 53 4.76 -2.89 9.02
CA GLN A 53 3.67 -3.62 8.35
C GLN A 53 2.69 -4.25 9.35
N ASP A 54 3.14 -4.52 10.57
CA ASP A 54 2.34 -5.06 11.67
C ASP A 54 1.19 -4.10 12.04
N LYS A 55 -0.05 -4.55 11.80
CA LYS A 55 -1.27 -3.72 11.98
C LYS A 55 -1.52 -3.27 13.42
N VAL A 56 -0.88 -3.89 14.41
CA VAL A 56 -0.96 -3.46 15.81
C VAL A 56 0.22 -2.55 16.15
N ALA A 57 1.44 -2.99 15.86
CA ALA A 57 2.64 -2.25 16.26
C ALA A 57 2.84 -0.92 15.51
N VAL A 58 2.42 -0.86 14.24
CA VAL A 58 2.51 0.37 13.43
C VAL A 58 1.69 1.50 14.02
N LYS A 59 0.56 1.20 14.68
CA LYS A 59 -0.31 2.22 15.26
C LYS A 59 0.37 3.03 16.36
N VAL A 60 1.22 2.37 17.15
CA VAL A 60 2.01 3.04 18.20
C VAL A 60 2.97 4.04 17.55
N HIS A 61 3.71 3.60 16.53
CA HIS A 61 4.64 4.45 15.80
C HIS A 61 3.95 5.65 15.14
N VAL A 62 2.81 5.41 14.48
CA VAL A 62 2.05 6.47 13.81
C VAL A 62 1.41 7.44 14.82
N ALA A 63 0.93 6.95 15.97
CA ALA A 63 0.40 7.81 17.03
C ALA A 63 1.48 8.72 17.63
N GLU A 64 2.68 8.19 17.85
CA GLU A 64 3.84 8.96 18.34
C GLU A 64 4.25 10.05 17.36
N LEU A 65 4.23 9.75 16.04
CA LEU A 65 4.70 10.68 15.02
C LEU A 65 3.65 11.71 14.59
N LEU A 66 2.40 11.29 14.38
CA LEU A 66 1.34 12.11 13.79
C LEU A 66 0.26 12.53 14.80
N GLY A 67 0.22 11.89 15.96
CA GLY A 67 -0.81 12.07 16.99
C GLY A 67 -1.89 10.96 16.98
N PRO A 68 -2.56 10.73 18.12
CA PRO A 68 -3.52 9.64 18.29
C PRO A 68 -4.76 9.76 17.39
N ASP A 69 -5.13 10.98 16.98
CA ASP A 69 -6.30 11.23 16.14
C ASP A 69 -6.19 10.60 14.74
N TRP A 70 -4.99 10.25 14.29
CA TRP A 70 -4.81 9.54 13.02
C TRP A 70 -5.17 8.06 13.12
N ILE A 71 -5.21 7.49 14.32
CA ILE A 71 -5.34 6.05 14.53
C ILE A 71 -6.80 5.66 14.63
N THR A 72 -7.19 4.67 13.82
CA THR A 72 -8.44 3.94 14.05
C THR A 72 -8.30 3.11 15.34
N PRO A 73 -9.19 3.25 16.34
CA PRO A 73 -9.08 2.52 17.60
C PRO A 73 -8.99 1.00 17.41
N THR A 74 -8.18 0.34 18.24
CA THR A 74 -8.20 -1.13 18.35
C THR A 74 -9.17 -1.50 19.46
N LEU A 75 -10.33 -2.06 19.12
CA LEU A 75 -11.32 -2.52 20.10
C LEU A 75 -10.84 -3.76 20.86
N TRP A 76 -10.00 -4.58 20.20
CA TRP A 76 -9.39 -5.77 20.77
C TRP A 76 -8.27 -6.30 19.88
N HIS A 77 -7.31 -7.01 20.47
CA HIS A 77 -6.36 -7.85 19.76
C HIS A 77 -6.02 -9.09 20.58
N GLY A 78 -5.72 -10.20 19.91
CA GLY A 78 -5.42 -11.48 20.57
C GLY A 78 -5.16 -12.59 19.56
N THR A 79 -4.98 -13.83 20.03
CA THR A 79 -4.73 -15.00 19.18
C THR A 79 -5.98 -15.77 18.84
N ASP A 80 -6.97 -15.76 19.74
CA ASP A 80 -8.16 -16.61 19.67
C ASP A 80 -9.43 -15.77 19.78
N LEU A 81 -10.36 -15.98 18.85
CA LEU A 81 -11.65 -15.30 18.92
C LEU A 81 -12.55 -15.92 19.98
N PRO A 82 -13.31 -15.08 20.72
CA PRO A 82 -14.32 -15.56 21.65
C PRO A 82 -15.43 -16.34 20.92
N ASP A 83 -16.12 -17.22 21.63
CA ASP A 83 -17.22 -18.02 21.08
C ASP A 83 -18.39 -17.18 20.54
N ARG A 84 -18.53 -15.95 21.07
CA ARG A 84 -19.49 -14.93 20.61
C ARG A 84 -18.81 -13.57 20.48
N PRO A 85 -19.26 -12.68 19.59
CA PRO A 85 -18.67 -11.35 19.46
C PRO A 85 -18.84 -10.54 20.75
N LEU A 86 -17.80 -9.81 21.14
CA LEU A 86 -17.81 -8.90 22.31
C LEU A 86 -18.12 -7.46 21.92
N TRP A 87 -18.17 -7.16 20.63
CA TRP A 87 -18.33 -5.81 20.08
C TRP A 87 -19.60 -5.74 19.25
N GLN A 88 -20.25 -4.58 19.29
CA GLN A 88 -21.42 -4.32 18.46
C GLN A 88 -20.99 -3.93 17.04
N PRO A 89 -21.62 -4.49 15.99
CA PRO A 89 -21.42 -4.04 14.62
C PRO A 89 -21.78 -2.54 14.44
N PRO A 90 -21.16 -1.82 13.48
CA PRO A 90 -20.23 -2.36 12.50
C PRO A 90 -18.77 -2.34 12.96
N PHE A 91 -18.05 -3.44 12.71
CA PHE A 91 -16.61 -3.57 13.00
C PHE A 91 -15.89 -4.37 11.91
N VAL A 92 -14.56 -4.34 11.93
CA VAL A 92 -13.71 -5.12 11.04
C VAL A 92 -12.81 -6.02 11.86
N LEU A 93 -12.87 -7.32 11.60
CA LEU A 93 -11.86 -8.27 12.07
C LEU A 93 -10.74 -8.36 11.03
N LYS A 94 -9.49 -8.31 11.47
CA LYS A 94 -8.31 -8.40 10.60
C LYS A 94 -7.29 -9.38 11.20
N ALA A 95 -6.49 -10.02 10.35
CA ALA A 95 -5.25 -10.65 10.80
C ALA A 95 -4.13 -9.60 10.86
N ARG A 96 -3.31 -9.68 11.91
CA ARG A 96 -2.16 -8.80 12.17
C ARG A 96 -1.07 -8.95 11.10
N HIS A 97 -0.85 -10.18 10.64
CA HIS A 97 0.33 -10.64 9.91
C HIS A 97 0.09 -10.98 8.42
N GLY A 98 -0.92 -10.38 7.78
CA GLY A 98 -1.20 -10.69 6.38
C GLY A 98 -1.97 -9.61 5.62
N CYS A 99 -2.17 -9.86 4.32
CA CYS A 99 -2.94 -9.01 3.41
C CYS A 99 -4.20 -9.74 2.91
N ASN A 100 -5.29 -9.01 2.67
CA ASN A 100 -6.63 -9.53 2.35
C ASN A 100 -7.17 -10.56 3.36
N GLN A 101 -6.70 -10.50 4.60
CA GLN A 101 -7.17 -11.31 5.72
C GLN A 101 -8.03 -10.43 6.62
N ASN A 102 -9.23 -10.12 6.17
CA ASN A 102 -10.21 -9.30 6.89
C ASN A 102 -11.65 -9.82 6.72
N ARG A 103 -12.50 -9.51 7.68
CA ARG A 103 -13.96 -9.71 7.63
C ARG A 103 -14.65 -8.44 8.11
N TYR A 104 -15.55 -7.91 7.28
CA TYR A 104 -16.41 -6.78 7.62
C TYR A 104 -17.70 -7.31 8.26
N VAL A 105 -17.95 -6.97 9.51
CA VAL A 105 -19.16 -7.34 10.24
C VAL A 105 -20.05 -6.11 10.31
N ARG A 106 -21.09 -6.07 9.47
CA ARG A 106 -21.92 -4.87 9.28
C ARG A 106 -23.13 -4.81 10.20
N ASP A 107 -23.63 -5.96 10.59
CA ASP A 107 -24.82 -6.14 11.42
C ASP A 107 -24.73 -7.46 12.20
N VAL A 108 -25.72 -7.67 13.08
CA VAL A 108 -25.78 -8.83 13.99
C VAL A 108 -26.13 -10.15 13.29
N ALA A 109 -26.54 -10.11 12.00
CA ALA A 109 -26.89 -11.30 11.25
C ALA A 109 -25.67 -11.99 10.60
N ALA A 110 -24.47 -11.40 10.72
CA ALA A 110 -23.25 -12.00 10.22
C ALA A 110 -22.97 -13.38 10.82
N ASP A 111 -22.57 -14.35 9.98
CA ASP A 111 -22.22 -15.70 10.44
C ASP A 111 -20.90 -15.70 11.23
N TRP A 112 -21.02 -15.62 12.56
CA TRP A 112 -19.88 -15.65 13.47
C TRP A 112 -19.07 -16.94 13.36
N SER A 113 -19.71 -18.07 13.06
CA SER A 113 -19.02 -19.35 12.88
C SER A 113 -18.13 -19.33 11.63
N GLU A 114 -18.60 -18.73 10.53
CA GLU A 114 -17.80 -18.51 9.32
C GLU A 114 -16.61 -17.58 9.58
N ILE A 115 -16.84 -16.50 10.32
CA ILE A 115 -15.80 -15.54 10.70
C ILE A 115 -14.70 -16.24 11.52
N ARG A 116 -15.08 -17.05 12.52
CA ARG A 116 -14.13 -17.85 13.32
C ARG A 116 -13.34 -18.85 12.48
N ARG A 117 -13.99 -19.56 11.55
CA ARG A 117 -13.31 -20.48 10.61
C ARG A 117 -12.29 -19.74 9.74
N ALA A 118 -12.65 -18.56 9.23
CA ALA A 118 -11.73 -17.75 8.44
C ALA A 118 -10.53 -17.27 9.27
N ALA A 119 -10.76 -16.81 10.49
CA ALA A 119 -9.71 -16.37 11.42
C ALA A 119 -8.74 -17.51 11.77
N ALA A 120 -9.25 -18.69 12.12
CA ALA A 120 -8.44 -19.87 12.40
C ALA A 120 -7.56 -20.26 11.20
N ARG A 121 -8.08 -20.14 9.97
CA ARG A 121 -7.29 -20.39 8.74
C ARG A 121 -6.14 -19.39 8.59
N TRP A 122 -6.36 -18.11 8.87
CA TRP A 122 -5.31 -17.09 8.83
C TRP A 122 -4.23 -17.34 9.89
N MET A 123 -4.63 -17.78 11.08
CA MET A 123 -3.72 -18.09 12.18
C MET A 123 -2.85 -19.33 11.91
N ARG A 124 -3.34 -20.30 11.13
CA ARG A 124 -2.60 -21.52 10.77
C ARG A 124 -1.50 -21.34 9.72
N HIS A 125 -1.62 -20.38 8.80
CA HIS A 125 -0.72 -20.27 7.65
C HIS A 125 0.07 -18.96 7.67
N GLY A 126 1.35 -19.00 7.30
CA GLY A 126 2.11 -17.78 7.06
C GLY A 126 1.61 -17.05 5.81
N TYR A 127 1.77 -15.73 5.75
CA TYR A 127 1.49 -14.93 4.56
C TYR A 127 2.80 -14.58 3.83
N GLY A 128 2.73 -14.34 2.52
CA GLY A 128 3.82 -13.69 1.76
C GLY A 128 4.91 -14.63 1.23
N GLY A 129 5.04 -15.85 1.76
CA GLY A 129 6.09 -16.79 1.34
C GLY A 129 6.08 -17.14 -0.15
N TRP A 130 4.89 -17.33 -0.75
CA TRP A 130 4.75 -17.61 -2.19
C TRP A 130 5.09 -16.40 -3.08
N LEU A 131 5.15 -15.20 -2.51
CA LEU A 131 5.57 -13.99 -3.20
C LEU A 131 7.02 -13.62 -2.85
N GLY A 132 7.64 -14.20 -1.83
CA GLY A 132 8.93 -13.75 -1.31
C GLY A 132 8.84 -12.46 -0.48
N GLU A 133 7.67 -12.16 0.09
CA GLU A 133 7.45 -11.01 0.97
C GLU A 133 7.84 -11.36 2.40
N TRP A 134 9.16 -11.41 2.63
CA TRP A 134 9.76 -11.94 3.85
C TRP A 134 9.26 -11.28 5.13
N LEU A 135 8.95 -9.96 5.12
CA LEU A 135 8.58 -9.23 6.33
C LEU A 135 7.35 -9.83 7.03
N TYR A 136 6.43 -10.48 6.29
CA TYR A 136 5.21 -11.03 6.88
C TYR A 136 5.48 -12.24 7.74
N ARG A 137 6.58 -12.96 7.49
CA ARG A 137 7.04 -14.07 8.31
C ARG A 137 7.45 -13.59 9.71
N ASP A 138 7.98 -12.38 9.80
CA ASP A 138 8.58 -11.84 11.03
C ASP A 138 7.59 -10.97 11.82
N ILE A 139 6.34 -10.83 11.34
CA ILE A 139 5.23 -10.23 12.10
C ILE A 139 4.59 -11.29 13.01
N PRO A 140 4.38 -11.01 14.30
CA PRO A 140 3.67 -11.92 15.19
C PRO A 140 2.28 -12.27 14.67
N ARG A 141 1.91 -13.55 14.76
CA ARG A 141 0.56 -13.99 14.45
C ARG A 141 -0.43 -13.38 15.44
N GLY A 142 -1.55 -12.92 14.94
CA GLY A 142 -2.61 -12.38 15.78
C GLY A 142 -3.79 -11.86 14.98
N LEU A 143 -4.83 -11.52 15.71
CA LEU A 143 -6.06 -10.93 15.22
C LEU A 143 -6.27 -9.58 15.90
N LEU A 144 -6.97 -8.68 15.22
CA LEU A 144 -7.42 -7.42 15.77
C LEU A 144 -8.83 -7.09 15.31
N VAL A 145 -9.56 -6.37 16.14
CA VAL A 145 -10.87 -5.81 15.85
C VAL A 145 -10.79 -4.30 15.92
N GLU A 146 -11.33 -3.64 14.89
CA GLU A 146 -11.39 -2.19 14.76
C GLU A 146 -12.82 -1.76 14.46
N PRO A 147 -13.23 -0.53 14.82
CA PRO A 147 -14.47 0.03 14.31
C PRO A 147 -14.47 0.05 12.78
N PHE A 148 -15.65 -0.09 12.19
CA PHE A 148 -15.79 0.10 10.75
C PHE A 148 -15.49 1.56 10.39
N VAL A 149 -14.49 1.77 9.52
CA VAL A 149 -14.20 3.07 8.91
C VAL A 149 -15.00 3.14 7.62
N GLY A 150 -15.80 4.19 7.44
CA GLY A 150 -16.62 4.43 6.25
C GLY A 150 -17.98 5.06 6.57
N GLU A 151 -18.70 5.49 5.54
CA GLU A 151 -20.00 6.16 5.64
C GLU A 151 -21.10 5.23 5.12
N ASP A 152 -22.30 5.27 5.72
CA ASP A 152 -23.45 4.44 5.34
C ASP A 152 -23.14 2.94 5.18
N ARG A 153 -22.26 2.40 6.03
CA ARG A 153 -21.75 1.03 5.95
C ARG A 153 -21.13 0.69 4.59
N ARG A 154 -20.53 1.66 3.89
CA ARG A 154 -19.74 1.46 2.66
C ARG A 154 -18.27 1.68 2.95
N LEU A 155 -17.41 0.91 2.29
CA LEU A 155 -15.96 1.12 2.45
C LEU A 155 -15.54 2.51 1.98
N PRO A 156 -14.59 3.16 2.69
CA PRO A 156 -14.08 4.46 2.34
C PRO A 156 -13.25 4.38 1.07
N ILE A 157 -13.02 5.54 0.45
CA ILE A 157 -12.02 5.69 -0.59
C ILE A 157 -10.63 5.53 0.06
N ASP A 158 -9.77 4.69 -0.52
CA ASP A 158 -8.36 4.65 -0.09
C ASP A 158 -7.55 5.65 -0.91
N TYR A 159 -6.77 6.46 -0.19
CA TYR A 159 -5.73 7.32 -0.75
C TYR A 159 -4.38 6.71 -0.40
N LYS A 160 -3.69 6.14 -1.39
CA LYS A 160 -2.40 5.46 -1.22
C LYS A 160 -1.29 6.33 -1.77
N ILE A 161 -0.49 6.90 -0.88
CA ILE A 161 0.55 7.86 -1.24
C ILE A 161 1.88 7.13 -1.37
N TYR A 162 2.52 7.26 -2.53
CA TYR A 162 3.83 6.69 -2.83
C TYR A 162 4.89 7.71 -2.43
N VAL A 163 5.78 7.32 -1.51
CA VAL A 163 6.76 8.21 -0.89
C VAL A 163 8.16 7.66 -1.12
N PHE A 164 9.08 8.50 -1.59
CA PHE A 164 10.47 8.13 -1.91
C PHE A 164 11.43 9.04 -1.15
N GLY A 165 12.16 8.52 -0.15
CA GLY A 165 13.08 9.35 0.64
C GLY A 165 12.38 10.53 1.33
N GLY A 166 11.18 10.31 1.86
CA GLY A 166 10.33 11.37 2.42
C GLY A 166 9.59 12.26 1.39
N TYR A 167 9.80 12.07 0.08
CA TYR A 167 9.10 12.85 -0.96
C TYR A 167 7.81 12.16 -1.43
N PRO A 168 6.60 12.70 -1.16
CA PRO A 168 5.34 12.16 -1.68
C PRO A 168 5.23 12.48 -3.18
N ALA A 169 5.25 11.44 -4.02
CA ALA A 169 5.32 11.62 -5.46
C ALA A 169 3.99 11.37 -6.18
N ALA A 170 3.19 10.42 -5.69
CA ALA A 170 1.94 10.04 -6.35
C ALA A 170 0.87 9.61 -5.34
N VAL A 171 -0.39 9.90 -5.67
CA VAL A 171 -1.58 9.53 -4.90
C VAL A 171 -2.42 8.58 -5.73
N GLN A 172 -2.47 7.31 -5.33
CA GLN A 172 -3.32 6.29 -5.94
C GLN A 172 -4.65 6.22 -5.19
N VAL A 173 -5.74 6.46 -5.90
CA VAL A 173 -7.10 6.54 -5.35
C VAL A 173 -7.86 5.26 -5.70
N HIS A 174 -8.31 4.48 -4.71
CA HIS A 174 -9.14 3.29 -4.92
C HIS A 174 -10.59 3.57 -4.54
N ARG A 175 -11.53 3.28 -5.44
CA ARG A 175 -12.96 3.52 -5.26
C ARG A 175 -13.77 2.26 -5.50
N ASN A 176 -14.95 2.17 -4.89
CA ASN A 176 -15.95 1.14 -5.18
C ASN A 176 -15.42 -0.29 -5.02
N ARG A 177 -14.61 -0.54 -3.98
CA ARG A 177 -13.95 -1.85 -3.75
C ARG A 177 -14.90 -3.04 -3.63
N GLU A 178 -16.13 -2.80 -3.17
CA GLU A 178 -17.15 -3.84 -2.99
C GLU A 178 -18.08 -3.99 -4.20
N THR A 179 -17.95 -3.12 -5.20
CA THR A 179 -18.78 -3.15 -6.42
C THR A 179 -17.87 -3.16 -7.64
N LYS A 180 -17.86 -2.11 -8.46
CA LYS A 180 -16.99 -1.98 -9.63
C LYS A 180 -15.70 -1.26 -9.23
N HIS A 181 -14.76 -2.02 -8.65
CA HIS A 181 -13.47 -1.47 -8.18
C HIS A 181 -12.76 -0.75 -9.33
N SER A 182 -12.42 0.51 -9.10
CA SER A 182 -11.60 1.32 -10.00
C SER A 182 -10.48 1.98 -9.22
N TRP A 183 -9.40 2.32 -9.92
CA TRP A 183 -8.32 3.09 -9.34
C TRP A 183 -7.82 4.15 -10.33
N ALA A 184 -7.35 5.26 -9.80
CA ALA A 184 -6.69 6.33 -10.57
C ALA A 184 -5.42 6.77 -9.82
N LEU A 185 -4.54 7.46 -10.52
CA LEU A 185 -3.26 7.94 -10.02
C LEU A 185 -3.13 9.43 -10.32
N PHE A 186 -2.73 10.19 -9.31
CA PHE A 186 -2.57 11.63 -9.36
C PHE A 186 -1.21 12.04 -8.82
N THR A 187 -0.76 13.23 -9.16
CA THR A 187 0.29 13.94 -8.43
C THR A 187 -0.25 14.51 -7.11
N PRO A 188 0.62 14.99 -6.20
CA PRO A 188 0.19 15.59 -4.93
C PRO A 188 -0.64 16.87 -5.10
N ASP A 189 -0.47 17.61 -6.21
CA ASP A 189 -1.27 18.76 -6.63
C ASP A 189 -2.53 18.37 -7.43
N TRP A 190 -2.92 17.09 -7.37
CA TRP A 190 -4.14 16.53 -7.97
C TRP A 190 -4.20 16.56 -9.50
N ARG A 191 -3.06 16.53 -10.18
CA ARG A 191 -3.00 16.36 -11.64
C ARG A 191 -3.04 14.88 -11.99
N ARG A 192 -3.93 14.49 -12.89
CA ARG A 192 -4.12 13.09 -13.30
C ARG A 192 -2.87 12.53 -14.01
N LEU A 193 -2.36 11.41 -13.50
CA LEU A 193 -1.27 10.62 -14.09
C LEU A 193 -1.81 9.42 -14.89
N ALA A 194 -2.81 8.72 -14.35
CA ALA A 194 -3.48 7.59 -15.00
C ALA A 194 -4.87 7.37 -14.40
N ALA A 195 -5.87 7.03 -15.22
CA ALA A 195 -7.20 6.65 -14.74
C ALA A 195 -7.86 5.69 -15.76
N PRO A 196 -8.90 4.94 -15.36
CA PRO A 196 -9.67 4.14 -16.29
C PRO A 196 -10.54 5.05 -17.15
N ASP A 197 -10.66 4.74 -18.43
CA ASP A 197 -11.45 5.54 -19.37
C ASP A 197 -12.94 5.57 -18.98
N GLY A 198 -13.58 6.72 -19.23
CA GLY A 198 -15.03 6.88 -19.07
C GLY A 198 -15.55 6.94 -17.63
N LEU A 199 -14.67 7.02 -16.62
CA LEU A 199 -15.07 7.28 -15.23
C LEU A 199 -14.85 8.74 -14.85
N PRO A 200 -15.78 9.37 -14.12
CA PRO A 200 -15.58 10.72 -13.61
C PRO A 200 -14.37 10.77 -12.68
N GLU A 201 -13.60 11.83 -12.80
CA GLU A 201 -12.44 12.10 -11.94
C GLU A 201 -12.92 12.39 -10.51
N PRO A 202 -12.35 11.73 -9.48
CA PRO A 202 -12.69 12.05 -8.11
C PRO A 202 -12.15 13.44 -7.74
N ALA A 203 -12.94 14.20 -6.97
CA ALA A 203 -12.44 15.40 -6.32
C ALA A 203 -11.32 15.04 -5.30
N PRO A 204 -10.36 15.95 -5.06
CA PRO A 204 -9.39 15.78 -3.98
C PRO A 204 -10.11 15.67 -2.64
N PRO A 205 -9.64 14.80 -1.71
CA PRO A 205 -10.17 14.78 -0.35
C PRO A 205 -9.89 16.12 0.32
N ARG A 206 -10.77 16.54 1.22
CA ARG A 206 -10.62 17.81 1.95
C ARG A 206 -9.33 17.86 2.78
N SER A 207 -8.86 16.69 3.21
CA SER A 207 -7.67 16.50 4.02
C SER A 207 -6.41 16.12 3.23
N LEU A 208 -6.41 16.26 1.89
CA LEU A 208 -5.29 15.89 1.03
C LEU A 208 -3.95 16.46 1.50
N THR A 209 -3.88 17.76 1.77
CA THR A 209 -2.65 18.44 2.23
C THR A 209 -2.11 17.81 3.51
N ARG A 210 -3.00 17.44 4.45
CA ARG A 210 -2.61 16.78 5.70
C ARG A 210 -2.11 15.37 5.43
N MET A 211 -2.77 14.61 4.56
CA MET A 211 -2.33 13.26 4.18
C MET A 211 -0.94 13.28 3.51
N ILE A 212 -0.68 14.25 2.62
CA ILE A 212 0.62 14.41 1.95
C ILE A 212 1.73 14.70 2.97
N ALA A 213 1.50 15.66 3.89
CA ALA A 213 2.48 15.99 4.93
C ALA A 213 2.75 14.79 5.87
N ALA A 214 1.69 14.08 6.27
CA ALA A 214 1.81 12.87 7.07
C ALA A 214 2.59 11.76 6.34
N ALA A 215 2.33 11.56 5.05
CA ALA A 215 3.04 10.58 4.24
C ALA A 215 4.53 10.92 4.11
N ALA A 216 4.87 12.21 3.95
CA ALA A 216 6.26 12.68 3.91
C ALA A 216 7.00 12.28 5.19
N LEU A 217 6.45 12.62 6.36
CA LEU A 217 7.01 12.29 7.67
C LEU A 217 7.18 10.78 7.86
N LEU A 218 6.17 9.99 7.50
CA LEU A 218 6.25 8.52 7.61
C LEU A 218 7.31 7.90 6.70
N GLY A 219 7.61 8.54 5.56
CA GLY A 219 8.59 8.06 4.60
C GLY A 219 10.02 8.51 4.85
N GLU A 220 10.26 9.35 5.88
CA GLU A 220 11.61 9.78 6.24
C GLU A 220 12.50 8.58 6.61
N GLY A 221 13.72 8.56 6.09
CA GLY A 221 14.67 7.48 6.33
C GLY A 221 14.37 6.17 5.60
N PHE A 222 13.44 6.16 4.65
CA PHE A 222 13.17 5.04 3.75
C PHE A 222 13.31 5.46 2.28
N ASP A 223 13.92 4.61 1.46
CA ASP A 223 14.00 4.82 0.01
C ASP A 223 12.64 4.69 -0.70
N PHE A 224 11.72 3.92 -0.12
CA PHE A 224 10.32 3.88 -0.54
C PHE A 224 9.40 3.33 0.55
N ILE A 225 8.26 3.99 0.74
CA ILE A 225 7.06 3.42 1.36
C ILE A 225 5.82 3.80 0.56
N ARG A 226 4.75 3.02 0.73
CA ARG A 226 3.38 3.46 0.44
C ARG A 226 2.65 3.69 1.75
N ALA A 227 2.13 4.89 1.97
CA ALA A 227 1.31 5.23 3.12
C ALA A 227 -0.16 5.38 2.69
N ASP A 228 -1.05 4.62 3.32
CA ASP A 228 -2.47 4.58 2.99
C ASP A 228 -3.29 5.37 4.00
N PHE A 229 -4.27 6.10 3.50
CA PHE A 229 -5.17 6.92 4.30
C PHE A 229 -6.62 6.78 3.84
N TYR A 230 -7.51 7.13 4.76
CA TYR A 230 -8.94 7.32 4.53
C TYR A 230 -9.33 8.75 4.93
N GLU A 231 -10.41 9.27 4.36
CA GLU A 231 -11.08 10.48 4.87
C GLU A 231 -12.44 10.08 5.44
N VAL A 232 -12.74 10.54 6.66
CA VAL A 232 -14.05 10.38 7.30
C VAL A 232 -14.48 11.73 7.83
N ALA A 233 -15.63 12.24 7.36
CA ALA A 233 -16.14 13.56 7.74
C ALA A 233 -15.09 14.70 7.62
N GLY A 234 -14.22 14.64 6.59
CA GLY A 234 -13.15 15.62 6.36
C GLY A 234 -11.90 15.46 7.25
N ALA A 235 -11.85 14.45 8.13
CA ALA A 235 -10.68 14.14 8.93
C ALA A 235 -9.92 12.95 8.34
N PRO A 236 -8.58 13.03 8.19
CA PRO A 236 -7.79 11.92 7.71
C PRO A 236 -7.63 10.85 8.80
N ARG A 237 -7.54 9.59 8.36
CA ARG A 237 -7.23 8.42 9.19
C ARG A 237 -6.15 7.61 8.52
N PHE A 238 -5.18 7.13 9.30
CA PHE A 238 -4.16 6.22 8.84
C PHE A 238 -4.75 4.82 8.58
N GLY A 239 -4.36 4.22 7.46
CA GLY A 239 -4.75 2.87 7.06
C GLY A 239 -3.61 1.86 7.26
N GLU A 240 -2.57 1.94 6.44
CA GLU A 240 -1.40 1.06 6.51
C GLU A 240 -0.14 1.69 5.93
N ILE A 241 1.02 1.15 6.30
CA ILE A 241 2.26 1.29 5.53
C ILE A 241 2.46 0.01 4.74
N SER A 242 2.91 0.11 3.50
CA SER A 242 3.28 -1.06 2.68
C SER A 242 4.62 -0.85 1.98
N PHE A 243 5.46 -1.87 2.04
CA PHE A 243 6.77 -1.90 1.34
C PHE A 243 6.70 -2.60 -0.02
N TYR A 244 5.64 -3.38 -0.28
CA TYR A 244 5.47 -4.18 -1.51
C TYR A 244 4.10 -3.95 -2.20
N PRO A 245 3.76 -2.73 -2.65
CA PRO A 245 2.52 -2.50 -3.39
C PRO A 245 2.37 -3.45 -4.58
N GLY A 246 1.25 -4.17 -4.64
CA GLY A 246 0.98 -5.18 -5.67
C GLY A 246 2.02 -6.29 -5.76
N SER A 247 2.85 -6.50 -4.73
CA SER A 247 4.06 -7.34 -4.77
C SER A 247 5.03 -6.98 -5.92
N GLY A 248 4.92 -5.78 -6.53
CA GLY A 248 5.64 -5.43 -7.76
C GLY A 248 5.21 -6.24 -8.99
N LEU A 249 4.02 -6.84 -8.95
CA LEU A 249 3.46 -7.71 -9.99
C LEU A 249 2.26 -7.07 -10.72
N ASP A 250 1.83 -5.89 -10.29
CA ASP A 250 0.80 -5.11 -10.98
C ASP A 250 1.46 -4.14 -11.96
N PRO A 251 1.13 -4.22 -13.26
CA PRO A 251 1.73 -3.35 -14.26
C PRO A 251 1.12 -1.94 -14.21
N PHE A 252 1.96 -0.92 -14.35
CA PHE A 252 1.49 0.43 -14.64
C PHE A 252 1.17 0.60 -16.12
N ARG A 253 0.15 1.40 -16.40
CA ARG A 253 -0.25 1.81 -17.75
C ARG A 253 -0.47 3.32 -17.73
N PRO A 254 0.33 4.10 -18.49
CA PRO A 254 1.47 3.68 -19.33
C PRO A 254 2.72 3.22 -18.54
N ASP A 255 3.61 2.47 -19.19
CA ASP A 255 4.89 1.99 -18.59
C ASP A 255 5.82 3.14 -18.16
N ALA A 256 5.63 4.32 -18.74
CA ALA A 256 6.38 5.52 -18.38
C ALA A 256 6.23 5.90 -16.89
N ILE A 257 5.09 5.57 -16.26
CA ILE A 257 4.89 5.77 -14.81
C ILE A 257 5.81 4.85 -14.01
N ASP A 258 5.91 3.56 -14.39
CA ASP A 258 6.75 2.58 -13.71
C ASP A 258 8.23 2.99 -13.73
N LEU A 259 8.69 3.49 -14.89
CA LEU A 259 10.04 4.03 -15.06
C LEU A 259 10.29 5.30 -14.24
N TRP A 260 9.32 6.21 -14.20
CA TRP A 260 9.42 7.45 -13.43
C TRP A 260 9.52 7.18 -11.92
N LEU A 261 8.60 6.37 -11.38
CA LEU A 261 8.66 5.93 -9.98
C LEU A 261 9.98 5.18 -9.68
N GLY A 262 10.49 4.40 -10.64
CA GLY A 262 11.77 3.72 -10.51
C GLY A 262 13.00 4.65 -10.45
N LYS A 263 12.95 5.81 -11.13
CA LYS A 263 13.97 6.85 -11.02
C LYS A 263 13.96 7.51 -9.64
N LEU A 264 12.77 7.81 -9.11
CA LEU A 264 12.62 8.40 -7.77
C LEU A 264 13.16 7.46 -6.69
N TRP A 265 12.84 6.16 -6.77
CA TRP A 265 13.40 5.15 -5.87
C TRP A 265 14.94 5.14 -5.92
N ARG A 266 15.52 5.13 -7.12
CA ARG A 266 16.98 5.18 -7.28
C ARG A 266 17.58 6.44 -6.64
N ALA A 267 17.00 7.61 -6.89
CA ALA A 267 17.47 8.87 -6.31
C ALA A 267 17.44 8.83 -4.77
N ALA A 268 16.34 8.37 -4.18
CA ALA A 268 16.19 8.24 -2.73
C ALA A 268 17.24 7.28 -2.12
N ARG A 269 17.53 6.15 -2.77
CA ARG A 269 18.58 5.21 -2.33
C ARG A 269 19.98 5.81 -2.36
N GLU A 270 20.24 6.67 -3.34
CA GLU A 270 21.55 7.30 -3.53
C GLU A 270 21.69 8.58 -2.70
N GLY A 271 20.75 8.87 -1.80
CA GLY A 271 20.77 10.06 -0.95
C GLY A 271 20.59 11.37 -1.71
N ARG A 272 20.22 11.31 -3.00
CA ARG A 272 19.86 12.49 -3.77
C ARG A 272 18.42 12.85 -3.42
N GLY A 273 18.18 14.10 -3.01
CA GLY A 273 16.83 14.57 -2.76
C GLY A 273 15.94 14.21 -3.95
N ALA A 274 14.86 13.47 -3.72
CA ALA A 274 13.93 13.02 -4.76
C ALA A 274 13.05 14.18 -5.32
N GLY A 275 13.51 15.42 -5.17
CA GLY A 275 12.76 16.66 -5.29
C GLY A 275 12.09 16.92 -6.64
N ALA A 276 11.28 17.99 -6.63
CA ALA A 276 10.32 18.41 -7.67
C ALA A 276 10.82 18.34 -9.13
N SER A 277 12.12 18.50 -9.39
CA SER A 277 12.68 18.52 -10.75
C SER A 277 12.43 17.24 -11.56
N ALA A 278 12.11 16.11 -10.91
CA ALA A 278 11.78 14.85 -11.59
C ALA A 278 10.28 14.66 -11.88
N ALA A 279 9.39 15.34 -11.17
CA ALA A 279 7.94 15.29 -11.39
C ALA A 279 7.53 16.28 -12.50
N ASP A 280 8.09 17.49 -12.49
CA ASP A 280 7.86 18.51 -13.52
C ASP A 280 8.31 18.02 -14.91
N ASP A 281 9.46 17.35 -14.96
CA ASP A 281 10.01 16.75 -16.18
C ASP A 281 9.17 15.57 -16.71
N TRP A 282 8.41 14.87 -15.85
CA TRP A 282 7.46 13.84 -16.30
C TRP A 282 6.19 14.48 -16.87
N LEU A 283 5.60 15.44 -16.15
CA LEU A 283 4.38 16.12 -16.53
C LEU A 283 4.56 16.90 -17.84
N ASP A 284 5.71 17.56 -18.01
CA ASP A 284 6.06 18.28 -19.23
C ASP A 284 6.24 17.35 -20.43
N ARG A 285 6.76 16.13 -20.24
CA ARG A 285 6.91 15.15 -21.33
C ARG A 285 5.62 14.40 -21.61
N ALA A 286 4.80 14.15 -20.61
CA ALA A 286 3.50 13.52 -20.76
C ALA A 286 2.50 14.46 -21.47
N ALA A 287 2.52 15.75 -21.15
CA ALA A 287 1.73 16.79 -21.82
C ALA A 287 2.10 16.94 -23.30
N ARG A 288 3.40 16.94 -23.63
CA ARG A 288 3.89 17.00 -25.03
C ARG A 288 3.51 15.77 -25.87
N ARG A 289 3.29 14.61 -25.26
CA ARG A 289 2.84 13.38 -25.95
C ARG A 289 1.34 13.28 -26.12
N ALA A 290 0.56 14.13 -25.44
CA ALA A 290 -0.89 14.21 -25.56
C ALA A 290 -1.35 15.26 -26.58
N ASP A 291 -0.42 16.04 -27.15
CA ASP A 291 -0.72 17.00 -28.21
C ASP A 291 -0.77 16.29 -29.58
N PRO A 292 -1.91 16.28 -30.30
CA PRO A 292 -2.05 15.59 -31.58
C PRO A 292 -1.23 16.19 -32.72
N LEU A 293 -0.54 17.31 -32.48
CA LEU A 293 0.10 18.12 -33.52
C LEU A 293 1.54 17.71 -33.87
N ASP A 294 2.10 16.68 -33.23
CA ASP A 294 3.50 16.24 -33.47
C ASP A 294 3.60 14.81 -34.05
N GLN A 295 2.58 14.36 -34.79
CA GLN A 295 2.61 13.13 -35.61
C GLN A 295 2.52 13.42 -37.12
N THR A 296 3.39 14.31 -37.62
CA THR A 296 3.67 14.45 -39.06
C THR A 296 5.14 14.17 -39.35
#